data_AF-A0A7X6ZWX2-F1
#
_entry.id   AF-A0A7X6ZWX2-F1
#
_cell.length_a   1.000
_cell.length_b   1.000
_cell.length_c   1.000
_cell.angle_alpha   90.00
_cell.angle_beta   90.00
_cell.angle_gamma   90.00
#
_symmetry.space_group_name_H-M   'P 1'
#
loop_
_entity.id
_entity.type
_entity.pdbx_description
1 polymer ?
#
loop_
_entity_poly.entity_id
_entity_poly.type
_entity_poly.pdbx_seq_one_letter_code
_entity_poly.pdbx_strand_id
1 'polypeptide(L)'
;TLPVLEAAHIIPYSEKGPHIVTNGLLLKSDFHTLFDDGYITVTNDYQVEVSKRLHGDYGNGKDYYKYHGQKLVVLPDQVQQMPDYKFLEWHNEHVYLG
;
A
#
# COMPACT_ATOMS: atom_id res chain seq x y z
N THR A 1 -12.51 6.42 16.67
CA THR A 1 -11.42 7.41 16.59
C THR A 1 -11.36 7.96 15.18
N LEU A 2 -10.98 9.23 15.00
CA LEU A 2 -10.77 9.77 13.66
C LEU A 2 -9.61 9.02 13.00
N PRO A 3 -9.72 8.60 11.73
CA PRO A 3 -8.62 7.93 11.04
C PRO A 3 -7.44 8.92 10.93
N VAL A 4 -6.27 8.49 11.39
CA VAL A 4 -5.02 9.23 11.18
C VAL A 4 -4.47 8.81 9.82
N LEU A 5 -4.23 9.79 8.96
CA LEU A 5 -3.64 9.60 7.64
C LEU A 5 -2.13 9.82 7.71
N GLU A 6 -1.40 8.96 7.02
CA GLU A 6 0.06 8.93 6.97
C GLU A 6 0.53 8.81 5.52
N ALA A 7 1.65 9.46 5.22
CA ALA A 7 2.32 9.32 3.93
C ALA A 7 3.26 8.10 3.99
N ALA A 8 2.85 7.03 3.32
CA ALA A 8 3.62 5.80 3.18
C ALA A 8 4.55 5.90 1.97
N HIS A 9 5.82 5.52 2.14
CA HIS A 9 6.72 5.34 1.00
C HIS A 9 6.39 4.03 0.29
N ILE A 10 6.34 4.03 -1.04
CA ILE A 10 6.12 2.80 -1.82
C ILE A 10 7.39 1.95 -1.80
N ILE A 11 8.52 2.52 -2.25
CA ILE A 11 9.84 1.97 -1.93
C ILE A 11 10.26 2.58 -0.60
N PRO A 12 10.43 1.78 0.47
CA PRO A 12 10.73 2.29 1.79
C PRO A 12 12.10 2.97 1.81
N TYR A 13 12.26 3.93 2.72
CA TYR A 13 13.52 4.66 2.89
C TYR A 13 14.70 3.74 3.22
N SER A 14 14.46 2.66 3.97
CA SER A 14 15.47 1.64 4.29
C SER A 14 16.08 0.99 3.03
N GLU A 15 15.28 0.88 1.96
CA GLU A 15 15.68 0.35 0.65
C GLU A 15 16.12 1.47 -0.32
N LYS A 16 16.46 2.65 0.22
CA LYS A 16 16.90 3.84 -0.52
C LYS A 16 15.83 4.39 -1.49
N GLY A 17 14.55 4.22 -1.15
CA GLY A 17 13.45 4.82 -1.89
C GLY A 17 13.55 6.35 -1.95
N PRO A 18 13.23 6.98 -3.10
CA PRO A 18 13.35 8.43 -3.26
C PRO A 18 12.27 9.20 -2.49
N HIS A 19 12.60 10.39 -1.98
CA HIS A 19 11.66 11.30 -1.35
C HIS A 19 10.91 12.16 -2.38
N ILE A 20 10.08 11.51 -3.20
CA ILE A 20 9.27 12.16 -4.23
C ILE A 20 7.81 11.76 -4.10
N VAL A 21 6.90 12.63 -4.56
CA VAL A 21 5.45 12.43 -4.42
C VAL A 21 4.99 11.12 -5.08
N THR A 22 5.56 10.78 -6.23
CA THR A 22 5.20 9.56 -6.95
C THR A 22 5.66 8.26 -6.25
N ASN A 23 6.56 8.35 -5.27
CA ASN A 23 6.95 7.26 -4.37
C ASN A 23 6.13 7.26 -3.06
N GLY A 24 4.94 7.87 -3.07
CA GLY A 24 4.11 8.04 -1.89
C GLY A 24 2.67 7.56 -2.07
N LEU A 25 2.10 7.04 -0.99
CA LEU A 25 0.66 6.78 -0.84
C LEU A 25 0.15 7.44 0.43
N LEU A 26 -1.08 7.97 0.40
CA LEU A 26 -1.74 8.48 1.59
C LEU A 26 -2.64 7.37 2.16
N LEU A 27 -2.24 6.79 3.29
CA LEU A 27 -2.89 5.63 3.88
C LEU A 27 -3.34 5.93 5.31
N LYS A 28 -4.35 5.19 5.78
CA LYS A 28 -4.65 5.15 7.21
C LYS A 28 -3.51 4.44 7.93
N SER A 29 -3.20 4.83 9.16
CA SER A 29 -2.04 4.30 9.92
C SER A 29 -1.97 2.76 10.00
N ASP A 30 -3.11 2.07 10.15
CA ASP A 30 -3.14 0.60 10.15
C ASP A 30 -2.85 0.00 8.76
N PHE A 31 -3.36 0.63 7.69
CA PHE A 31 -3.01 0.24 6.32
C PHE A 31 -1.55 0.52 6.00
N HIS A 32 -0.98 1.61 6.52
CA HIS A 32 0.43 1.93 6.36
C HIS A 32 1.31 0.85 7.00
N THR A 33 1.05 0.47 8.25
CA THR A 33 1.78 -0.63 8.91
C THR A 33 1.66 -1.94 8.12
N LEU A 34 0.44 -2.30 7.68
CA LEU A 34 0.24 -3.52 6.90
C LEU A 34 0.87 -3.48 5.51
N PHE A 35 0.99 -2.28 4.92
CA PHE A 35 1.67 -2.07 3.64
C PHE A 35 3.17 -2.25 3.79
N ASP A 36 3.78 -1.58 4.78
CA ASP A 36 5.21 -1.69 5.10
C ASP A 36 5.62 -3.13 5.45
N ASP A 37 4.77 -3.85 6.18
CA ASP A 37 4.98 -5.25 6.53
C ASP A 37 4.64 -6.23 5.38
N GLY A 38 4.15 -5.73 4.24
CA GLY A 38 3.85 -6.50 3.04
C GLY A 38 2.55 -7.31 3.08
N TYR A 39 1.71 -7.14 4.09
CA TYR A 39 0.38 -7.79 4.13
C TYR A 39 -0.64 -7.14 3.19
N ILE A 40 -0.42 -5.89 2.79
CA ILE A 40 -1.23 -5.17 1.82
C ILE A 40 -0.32 -4.61 0.74
N THR A 41 -0.78 -4.58 -0.51
CA THR A 41 -0.11 -3.81 -1.56
C THR A 41 -1.11 -3.12 -2.48
N VAL A 42 -0.61 -2.33 -3.43
CA VAL A 42 -1.38 -1.69 -4.49
C VAL A 42 -0.84 -2.11 -5.84
N THR A 43 -1.69 -2.63 -6.73
CA THR A 43 -1.30 -3.03 -8.08
C THR A 43 -1.08 -1.83 -9.00
N ASN A 44 -0.48 -2.07 -10.17
CA ASN A 44 -0.31 -1.04 -11.21
C ASN A 44 -1.64 -0.49 -11.74
N ASP A 45 -2.74 -1.20 -11.54
CA ASP A 45 -4.10 -0.74 -11.84
C ASP A 45 -4.78 -0.02 -10.65
N TYR A 46 -3.99 0.32 -9.63
CA TYR A 46 -4.40 0.95 -8.36
C TYR A 46 -5.43 0.14 -7.58
N GLN A 47 -5.36 -1.20 -7.65
CA GLN A 47 -6.20 -2.10 -6.85
C GLN A 47 -5.47 -2.51 -5.57
N VAL A 48 -6.18 -2.58 -4.46
CA VAL A 48 -5.65 -3.05 -3.18
C VAL A 48 -5.62 -4.57 -3.18
N GLU A 49 -4.46 -5.13 -2.89
CA GLU A 49 -4.28 -6.57 -2.69
C GLU A 49 -4.00 -6.83 -1.21
N VAL A 50 -4.52 -7.94 -0.69
CA VAL A 50 -4.45 -8.28 0.74
C VAL A 50 -3.99 -9.71 0.85
N SER A 51 -2.83 -9.90 1.47
CA SER A 51 -2.19 -11.20 1.58
C SER A 51 -3.06 -12.17 2.38
N LYS A 52 -3.11 -13.42 1.92
CA LYS A 52 -3.73 -14.53 2.67
C LYS A 52 -3.00 -14.82 3.98
N ARG A 53 -1.74 -14.41 4.11
CA ARG A 53 -0.95 -14.59 5.33
C ARG A 53 -1.45 -13.77 6.50
N LEU A 54 -2.10 -12.62 6.24
CA LEU A 54 -2.65 -11.77 7.29
C LEU A 54 -3.63 -12.52 8.21
N HIS A 55 -4.43 -13.43 7.64
CA HIS A 55 -5.31 -14.29 8.45
C HIS A 55 -4.53 -15.32 9.28
N GLY A 56 -3.50 -15.94 8.70
CA GLY A 56 -2.69 -16.95 9.38
C GLY A 56 -1.88 -16.37 10.54
N ASP A 57 -1.31 -15.18 10.34
CA ASP A 57 -0.36 -14.57 11.28
C ASP A 57 -1.06 -13.79 12.41
N TYR A 58 -2.27 -13.24 12.16
CA TYR A 58 -2.97 -12.37 13.13
C TYR A 58 -4.44 -12.73 13.40
N GLY A 59 -5.04 -13.68 12.67
CA GLY A 59 -6.45 -14.07 12.84
C GLY A 59 -7.49 -13.01 12.45
N ASN A 60 -7.09 -11.76 12.17
CA ASN A 60 -7.94 -10.59 11.94
C ASN A 60 -8.11 -10.20 10.46
N GLY A 61 -7.60 -10.98 9.51
CA GLY A 61 -7.63 -10.63 8.08
C GLY A 61 -9.02 -10.27 7.52
N LYS A 62 -10.12 -10.73 8.15
CA LYS A 62 -11.50 -10.43 7.72
C LYS A 62 -11.81 -8.94 7.59
N ASP A 63 -11.26 -8.09 8.46
CA ASP A 63 -11.53 -6.66 8.42
C ASP A 63 -10.90 -5.97 7.21
N TYR A 64 -9.84 -6.57 6.66
CA TYR A 64 -9.07 -6.05 5.53
C TYR A 64 -9.44 -6.70 4.20
N TYR A 65 -9.84 -7.98 4.17
CA TYR A 65 -10.21 -8.67 2.93
C TYR A 65 -11.36 -8.03 2.16
N LYS A 66 -12.23 -7.26 2.82
CA LYS A 66 -13.28 -6.50 2.12
C LYS A 66 -12.71 -5.49 1.13
N TYR A 67 -11.47 -5.05 1.30
CA TYR A 67 -10.77 -4.11 0.41
C TYR A 67 -10.00 -4.80 -0.71
N HIS A 68 -9.79 -6.12 -0.63
CA HIS A 68 -9.10 -6.87 -1.67
C HIS A 68 -9.81 -6.73 -3.03
N GLY A 69 -9.05 -6.40 -4.09
CA GLY A 69 -9.55 -6.12 -5.43
C GLY A 69 -10.29 -4.78 -5.58
N GLN A 70 -10.42 -3.98 -4.52
CA GLN A 70 -11.01 -2.65 -4.64
C GLN A 70 -9.98 -1.64 -5.16
N LYS A 71 -10.43 -0.69 -5.96
CA LYS A 71 -9.57 0.44 -6.36
C LYS A 71 -9.32 1.38 -5.18
N LEU A 72 -8.15 2.02 -5.18
CA LEU A 72 -7.91 3.17 -4.32
C LEU A 72 -9.01 4.21 -4.52
N VAL A 73 -9.62 4.62 -3.42
CA VAL A 73 -10.77 5.55 -3.43
C VAL A 73 -10.32 6.98 -3.74
N VAL A 74 -9.06 7.30 -3.40
CA VAL A 74 -8.47 8.61 -3.59
C VAL A 74 -7.18 8.44 -4.40
N LEU A 75 -7.15 9.07 -5.56
CA LEU A 75 -5.97 9.21 -6.39
C LEU A 75 -5.74 10.71 -6.66
N PRO A 76 -4.49 11.15 -6.84
CA PRO A 76 -4.21 12.53 -7.23
C PRO A 76 -4.91 12.92 -8.54
N ASP A 77 -5.40 14.16 -8.63
CA ASP A 77 -5.98 14.70 -9.87
C ASP A 77 -4.91 14.98 -10.94
N GLN A 78 -3.68 15.24 -10.50
CA GLN A 78 -2.55 15.54 -11.37
C GLN A 78 -1.76 14.27 -11.69
N VAL A 79 -1.62 13.96 -12.98
CA VAL A 79 -0.88 12.79 -13.48
C VAL A 79 0.56 12.75 -12.93
N GLN A 80 1.21 13.91 -12.75
CA GLN A 80 2.59 14.00 -12.25
C GLN A 80 2.73 13.66 -10.76
N GLN A 81 1.62 13.57 -10.04
CA GLN A 81 1.58 13.21 -8.62
C GLN A 81 1.14 11.77 -8.40
N MET A 82 0.69 11.07 -9.46
CA MET A 82 0.25 9.69 -9.37
C MET A 82 1.38 8.79 -8.84
N PRO A 83 1.05 7.76 -8.04
CA PRO A 83 2.02 6.73 -7.70
C PRO A 83 2.66 6.14 -8.96
N ASP A 84 3.99 6.11 -9.02
CA ASP A 84 4.69 5.58 -10.18
C ASP A 84 4.52 4.05 -10.21
N TYR A 85 4.07 3.53 -11.35
CA TYR A 85 3.87 2.10 -11.55
C TYR A 85 5.15 1.29 -11.28
N LYS A 86 6.34 1.86 -11.51
CA LYS A 86 7.61 1.16 -11.23
C LYS A 86 7.85 0.97 -9.74
N PHE A 87 7.41 1.91 -8.91
CA PHE A 87 7.53 1.77 -7.46
C PHE A 87 6.52 0.76 -6.94
N LEU A 88 5.28 0.81 -7.45
CA LEU A 88 4.25 -0.18 -7.13
C LEU A 88 4.69 -1.60 -7.50
N GLU A 89 5.20 -1.78 -8.72
CA GLU A 89 5.78 -3.04 -9.19
C GLU A 89 6.91 -3.51 -8.29
N TRP A 90 7.86 -2.63 -7.95
CA TRP A 90 8.94 -2.97 -7.02
C TRP A 90 8.40 -3.44 -5.66
N HIS A 91 7.44 -2.73 -5.06
CA HIS A 91 6.87 -3.11 -3.77
C HIS A 91 6.17 -4.49 -3.84
N ASN A 92 5.43 -4.72 -4.92
CA ASN A 92 4.75 -6.00 -5.18
C ASN A 92 5.72 -7.18 -5.32
N GLU A 93 6.93 -6.94 -5.84
CA GLU A 93 7.95 -7.98 -6.02
C GLU A 93 8.84 -8.21 -4.79
N HIS A 94 9.07 -7.17 -3.98
CA HIS A 94 10.12 -7.19 -2.93
C HIS A 94 9.58 -7.19 -1.50
N VAL A 95 8.39 -6.63 -1.28
CA VAL A 95 7.82 -6.44 0.07
C VAL A 95 6.56 -7.28 0.23
N TYR A 96 5.69 -7.28 -0.77
CA TYR A 96 4.37 -7.91 -0.66
C TYR A 96 4.43 -9.43 -0.41
N LEU A 97 3.59 -9.89 0.51
CA LEU A 97 3.57 -11.25 1.04
C LEU A 97 2.46 -12.14 0.44
N GLY A 98 2.14 -12.03 -0.85
CA GLY A 98 1.36 -13.09 -1.53
C GLY A 98 0.53 -12.70 -2.74
#